data_AF-A0A936GKU4-F1
#
_entry.id   AF-A0A936GKU4-F1
#
_cell.length_a   1.000
_cell.length_b   1.000
_cell.length_c   1.000
_cell.angle_alpha   90.00
_cell.angle_beta   90.00
_cell.angle_gamma   90.00
#
_symmetry.space_group_name_H-M   'P 1'
#
loop_
_entity.id
_entity.type
_entity.pdbx_description
1 polymer ?
#
loop_
_entity_poly.entity_id
_entity_poly.type
_entity_poly.pdbx_seq_one_letter_code
_entity_poly.pdbx_strand_id
1 'polypeptide(L)'
;MQQSVHTYLIRLKKKNIKVEIGKTHVLDFKLLSEDIQIEEVAVQAKLNRESEAATISQQKKATIMQESMGAMELSRKGAGDVASGVKKMSGISMMGSTQLFVRGLGDRYNVANLNGMPISSPDPTKKL
;
A
#
# COMPACT_ATOMS: atom_id res chain seq x y z
N MET A 1 -26.40 -1.04 -16.71
CA MET A 1 -26.60 -2.34 -16.00
C MET A 1 -26.43 -3.46 -17.00
N GLN A 2 -25.32 -4.20 -16.94
CA GLN A 2 -25.06 -5.31 -17.86
C GLN A 2 -25.07 -6.60 -17.03
N GLN A 3 -26.14 -7.39 -17.17
CA GLN A 3 -26.26 -8.69 -16.50
C GLN A 3 -25.42 -9.71 -17.26
N SER A 4 -24.45 -10.32 -16.58
CA SER A 4 -23.67 -11.45 -17.12
C SER A 4 -24.47 -12.74 -16.93
N VAL A 5 -24.83 -13.38 -18.05
CA VAL A 5 -25.42 -14.73 -18.06
C VAL A 5 -24.28 -15.75 -18.01
N HIS A 6 -24.18 -16.53 -16.93
CA HIS A 6 -23.23 -17.63 -16.81
C HIS A 6 -23.87 -18.94 -17.29
N THR A 7 -23.31 -19.53 -18.34
CA THR A 7 -23.71 -20.83 -18.88
C THR A 7 -22.91 -21.94 -18.20
N TYR A 8 -23.58 -22.92 -17.60
CA TYR A 8 -22.95 -24.12 -17.03
C TYR A 8 -22.91 -25.25 -18.07
N LEU A 9 -21.74 -25.86 -18.27
CA LEU A 9 -21.57 -27.08 -19.07
C LEU A 9 -21.47 -28.29 -18.15
N ILE A 10 -22.52 -29.12 -18.12
CA ILE A 10 -22.53 -30.38 -17.35
C ILE A 10 -21.82 -31.47 -18.17
N ARG A 11 -20.75 -32.06 -17.62
CA ARG A 11 -19.98 -33.13 -18.27
C ARG A 11 -20.41 -34.51 -17.78
N LEU A 12 -21.10 -35.28 -18.63
CA LEU A 12 -21.47 -36.67 -18.33
C LEU A 12 -20.28 -37.63 -18.58
N LYS A 13 -19.91 -38.44 -17.58
CA LYS A 13 -18.99 -39.58 -17.76
C LYS A 13 -19.70 -40.70 -18.54
N LYS A 14 -19.29 -40.95 -19.78
CA LYS A 14 -19.76 -42.10 -20.58
C LYS A 14 -19.30 -43.42 -19.97
N LYS A 15 -20.25 -44.30 -19.64
CA LYS A 15 -20.01 -45.73 -19.40
C LYS A 15 -20.59 -46.50 -20.59
N ASN A 16 -19.81 -47.39 -21.20
CA ASN A 16 -20.24 -48.17 -22.36
C ASN A 16 -21.37 -49.13 -21.96
N ILE A 17 -22.56 -48.95 -22.53
CA ILE A 17 -23.72 -49.84 -22.33
C ILE A 17 -24.00 -50.53 -23.66
N LYS A 18 -24.01 -51.87 -23.66
CA LYS A 18 -24.52 -52.68 -24.78
C LYS A 18 -26.04 -52.69 -24.68
N VAL A 19 -26.73 -52.18 -25.71
CA VAL A 19 -28.20 -52.14 -25.78
C VAL A 19 -28.66 -53.19 -26.78
N GLU A 20 -29.56 -54.09 -26.38
CA GLU A 20 -30.21 -55.06 -27.26
C GLU A 20 -31.56 -54.52 -27.75
N ILE A 21 -31.89 -54.78 -29.02
CA ILE A 21 -33.07 -54.21 -29.71
C ILE A 21 -34.36 -54.75 -29.07
N GLY A 22 -35.24 -53.83 -28.65
CA GLY A 22 -36.61 -54.14 -28.20
C GLY A 22 -36.87 -54.05 -26.69
N LYS A 23 -35.89 -53.70 -25.86
CA LYS A 23 -36.08 -53.48 -24.42
C LYS A 23 -35.84 -52.02 -24.03
N THR A 24 -36.82 -51.43 -23.34
CA THR A 24 -36.69 -50.09 -22.76
C THR A 24 -35.78 -50.16 -21.53
N HIS A 25 -34.56 -49.63 -21.63
CA HIS A 25 -33.66 -49.48 -20.50
C HIS A 25 -33.88 -48.10 -19.85
N VAL A 26 -34.57 -48.09 -18.71
CA VAL A 26 -34.67 -46.90 -17.86
C VAL A 26 -33.40 -46.81 -17.02
N LEU A 27 -32.64 -45.74 -17.18
CA LEU A 27 -31.41 -45.49 -16.43
C LEU A 27 -31.66 -44.34 -15.45
N ASP A 28 -31.75 -44.69 -14.17
CA ASP A 28 -31.83 -43.70 -13.10
C ASP A 28 -30.42 -43.23 -12.74
N PHE A 29 -30.06 -42.04 -13.22
CA PHE A 29 -28.80 -41.38 -12.84
C PHE A 29 -29.05 -40.55 -11.60
N LYS A 30 -28.47 -40.95 -10.46
CA LYS A 30 -28.45 -40.12 -9.26
C LYS A 30 -27.53 -38.93 -9.52
N LEU A 31 -28.11 -37.75 -9.75
CA LEU A 31 -27.37 -36.49 -9.86
C LEU A 31 -26.72 -36.23 -8.51
N LEU A 32 -25.42 -36.47 -8.41
CA LEU A 32 -24.62 -36.02 -7.28
C LEU A 32 -24.40 -34.52 -7.49
N SER A 33 -24.90 -33.70 -6.56
CA SER A 33 -24.58 -32.28 -6.54
C SER A 33 -23.07 -32.15 -6.37
N GLU A 34 -22.40 -31.58 -7.36
CA GLU A 34 -20.98 -31.26 -7.28
C GLU A 34 -20.88 -29.99 -6.43
N ASP A 35 -20.51 -30.16 -5.16
CA ASP A 35 -20.28 -29.06 -4.21
C ASP A 35 -19.02 -28.32 -4.67
N ILE A 36 -19.17 -27.29 -5.51
CA ILE A 36 -18.07 -26.40 -5.85
C ILE A 36 -17.84 -25.52 -4.61
N GLN A 37 -17.00 -26.01 -3.70
CA GLN A 37 -16.42 -25.21 -2.63
C GLN A 37 -15.53 -24.16 -3.31
N ILE A 38 -16.05 -22.95 -3.50
CA ILE A 38 -15.26 -21.83 -4.00
C ILE A 38 -14.26 -21.50 -2.89
N GLU A 39 -12.99 -21.75 -3.16
CA GLU A 39 -11.90 -21.46 -2.25
C GLU A 39 -11.90 -19.95 -1.93
N GLU A 40 -11.83 -19.61 -0.64
CA GLU A 40 -11.89 -18.24 -0.15
C GLU A 40 -10.91 -17.36 -0.92
N VAL A 41 -11.41 -16.33 -1.60
CA VAL A 41 -10.57 -15.33 -2.26
C VAL A 41 -9.95 -14.45 -1.18
N ALA A 42 -8.86 -14.92 -0.58
CA ALA A 42 -8.06 -14.14 0.34
C ALA A 42 -7.35 -13.04 -0.45
N VAL A 43 -7.88 -11.81 -0.39
CA VAL A 43 -7.18 -10.64 -0.92
C VAL A 43 -5.92 -10.43 -0.09
N GLN A 44 -4.79 -10.93 -0.58
CA GLN A 44 -3.47 -10.67 0.02
C GLN A 44 -3.09 -9.21 -0.25
N ALA A 45 -3.66 -8.28 0.52
CA ALA A 45 -3.24 -6.89 0.49
C ALA A 45 -1.85 -6.79 1.13
N LYS A 46 -0.81 -6.66 0.31
CA LYS A 46 0.53 -6.30 0.80
C LYS A 46 0.45 -4.90 1.40
N LEU A 47 0.66 -4.77 2.70
CA LEU A 47 0.68 -3.48 3.39
C LEU A 47 1.70 -2.57 2.70
N ASN A 48 1.22 -1.55 1.98
CA ASN A 48 2.09 -0.57 1.37
C ASN A 48 2.63 0.36 2.47
N ARG A 49 3.81 0.03 3.00
CA ARG A 49 4.51 0.82 4.00
C ARG A 49 4.90 2.22 3.51
N GLU A 50 4.92 2.43 2.19
CA GLU A 50 5.20 3.73 1.58
C GLU A 50 3.95 4.60 1.44
N SER A 51 2.77 4.03 1.69
CA SER A 51 1.52 4.80 1.67
C SER A 51 1.54 5.92 2.71
N GLU A 52 0.96 7.05 2.34
CA GLU A 52 0.77 8.17 3.27
C GLU A 52 0.03 7.73 4.55
N ALA A 53 -0.93 6.80 4.42
CA ALA A 53 -1.63 6.22 5.56
C ALA A 53 -0.70 5.47 6.52
N ALA A 54 0.32 4.78 6.01
CA ALA A 54 1.33 4.12 6.83
C ALA A 54 2.20 5.14 7.57
N THR A 55 2.66 6.19 6.88
CA THR A 55 3.44 7.29 7.51
C THR A 55 2.64 8.00 8.59
N ILE A 56 1.36 8.33 8.34
CA ILE A 56 0.47 8.94 9.34
C ILE A 56 0.24 7.99 10.52
N SER A 57 0.08 6.69 10.27
CA SER A 57 -0.04 5.70 11.35
C SER A 57 1.21 5.64 12.22
N GLN A 58 2.39 5.75 11.62
CA GLN A 58 3.66 5.81 12.35
C GLN A 58 3.77 7.09 13.19
N GLN A 59 3.45 8.25 12.62
CA GLN A 59 3.45 9.52 13.35
C GLN A 59 2.50 9.46 14.57
N LYS A 60 1.30 8.88 14.41
CA LYS A 60 0.33 8.72 15.51
C LYS A 60 0.79 7.75 16.60
N LYS A 61 1.63 6.78 16.26
CA LYS A 61 2.17 5.79 17.21
C LYS A 61 3.46 6.26 17.89
N ALA A 62 4.06 7.34 17.42
CA ALA A 62 5.31 7.86 17.97
C ALA A 62 5.10 8.43 19.37
N THR A 63 5.98 8.07 20.30
CA THR A 63 5.99 8.62 21.68
C THR A 63 6.47 10.07 21.72
N ILE A 64 7.25 10.48 20.71
CA ILE A 64 7.78 11.84 20.54
C ILE A 64 7.16 12.48 19.29
N MET A 65 7.13 13.81 19.24
CA MET A 65 6.69 14.52 18.03
C MET A 65 7.71 14.28 16.90
N GLN A 66 7.35 13.39 15.99
CA GLN A 66 8.10 13.03 14.80
C GLN A 66 7.29 13.39 13.56
N GLU A 67 7.90 14.16 12.66
CA GLU A 67 7.37 14.43 11.33
C GLU A 67 8.18 13.62 10.31
N SER A 68 7.50 12.93 9.41
CA SER A 68 8.14 12.16 8.34
C SER A 68 7.37 12.40 7.04
N MET A 69 8.08 12.69 5.96
CA MET A 69 7.49 12.94 4.65
C MET A 69 7.95 11.86 3.67
N GLY A 70 7.00 11.06 3.18
CA GLY A 70 7.26 10.00 2.20
C GLY A 70 7.27 10.51 0.76
N ALA A 71 7.67 9.65 -0.18
CA ALA A 71 7.72 9.98 -1.61
C ALA A 71 6.36 10.41 -2.19
N MET A 72 5.27 9.73 -1.81
CA MET A 72 3.91 10.09 -2.21
C MET A 72 3.50 11.48 -1.71
N GLU A 73 3.89 11.82 -0.48
CA GLU A 73 3.58 13.12 0.12
C GLU A 73 4.42 14.24 -0.49
N LEU A 74 5.72 14.00 -0.72
CA LEU A 74 6.61 14.91 -1.44
C LEU A 74 6.07 15.23 -2.84
N SER A 75 5.65 14.20 -3.59
CA SER A 75 5.06 14.34 -4.92
C SER A 75 3.75 15.14 -4.87
N ARG A 76 2.82 14.80 -3.95
CA ARG A 76 1.56 15.54 -3.80
C ARG A 76 1.78 17.00 -3.42
N LYS A 77 2.72 17.26 -2.52
CA LYS A 77 3.07 18.62 -2.09
C LYS A 77 3.88 19.38 -3.15
N GLY A 78 4.31 18.75 -4.25
CA GLY A 78 5.15 19.37 -5.27
C GLY A 78 6.50 19.83 -4.71
N ALA A 79 7.09 19.04 -3.81
CA ALA A 79 8.43 19.28 -3.29
C ALA A 79 9.44 18.60 -4.21
N GLY A 80 10.05 19.38 -5.11
CA GLY A 80 11.07 18.90 -6.05
C GLY A 80 12.48 18.85 -5.45
N ASP A 81 12.68 19.51 -4.31
CA ASP A 81 13.93 19.55 -3.57
C ASP A 81 13.68 19.40 -2.06
N VAL A 82 14.75 19.15 -1.31
CA VAL A 82 14.68 18.98 0.15
C VAL A 82 14.24 20.29 0.83
N ALA A 83 14.68 21.45 0.34
CA ALA A 83 14.36 22.74 0.94
C ALA A 83 12.84 23.04 0.90
N SER A 84 12.20 22.79 -0.22
CA SER A 84 10.76 22.96 -0.43
C SER A 84 9.93 21.91 0.32
N GLY A 85 10.45 20.70 0.49
CA GLY A 85 9.84 19.66 1.33
C GLY A 85 9.85 20.06 2.80
N VAL A 86 11.03 20.44 3.31
CA VAL A 86 11.25 20.83 4.71
C VAL A 86 10.49 22.10 5.08
N LYS A 87 10.35 23.07 4.15
CA LYS A 87 9.49 24.25 4.35
C LYS A 87 8.00 23.91 4.59
N LYS A 88 7.54 22.76 4.09
CA LYS A 88 6.14 22.32 4.17
C LYS A 88 5.88 21.36 5.33
N MET A 89 6.88 21.13 6.19
CA MET A 89 6.74 20.35 7.41
C MET A 89 6.24 21.21 8.56
N SER A 90 5.48 20.60 9.47
CA SER A 90 4.95 21.31 10.63
C SER A 90 6.06 21.72 11.60
N GLY A 91 5.97 22.94 12.15
CA GLY A 91 6.91 23.44 13.13
C GLY A 91 8.28 23.82 12.57
N ILE A 92 8.43 23.91 11.24
CA ILE A 92 9.63 24.43 10.59
C ILE A 92 9.34 25.82 10.02
N SER A 93 10.23 26.77 10.26
CA SER A 93 10.25 28.05 9.56
C SER A 93 11.61 28.29 8.94
N MET A 94 11.64 28.97 7.80
CA MET A 94 12.89 29.32 7.13
C MET A 94 12.94 30.82 6.87
N MET A 95 14.11 31.41 7.13
CA MET A 95 14.42 32.78 6.79
C MET A 95 15.40 32.76 5.61
N GLY A 96 14.92 33.24 4.46
CA GLY A 96 15.66 33.13 3.20
C GLY A 96 15.84 31.68 2.75
N SER A 97 17.01 31.37 2.20
CA SER A 97 17.38 30.04 1.67
C SER A 97 18.29 29.23 2.59
N THR A 98 18.86 29.83 3.63
CA THR A 98 19.98 29.24 4.40
C THR A 98 19.65 29.01 5.87
N GLN A 99 18.75 29.80 6.47
CA GLN A 99 18.48 29.72 7.91
C GLN A 99 17.19 28.95 8.16
N LEU A 100 17.30 27.85 8.91
CA LEU A 100 16.19 26.99 9.26
C LEU A 100 15.96 27.03 10.78
N PHE A 101 14.70 27.11 11.17
CA PHE A 101 14.29 27.09 12.56
C PHE A 101 13.35 25.92 12.80
N VAL A 102 13.72 25.03 13.73
CA VAL A 102 12.87 23.92 14.17
C VAL A 102 12.22 24.32 15.49
N ARG A 103 10.89 24.47 15.48
CA ARG A 103 10.10 24.92 16.64
C ARG A 103 10.64 26.22 17.27
N GLY A 104 11.15 27.13 16.44
CA GLY A 104 11.76 28.39 16.87
C GLY A 104 13.23 28.31 17.30
N LEU A 105 13.84 27.13 17.31
CA LEU A 105 15.26 26.94 17.61
C LEU A 105 16.09 27.07 16.34
N GLY A 106 17.16 27.88 16.40
CA GLY A 106 18.09 28.07 15.28
C GLY A 106 19.13 26.95 15.16
N ASP A 107 20.03 27.10 14.19
CA ASP A 107 20.97 26.07 13.72
C ASP A 107 21.79 25.34 14.81
N ARG A 108 22.11 25.99 15.94
CA ARG A 108 22.85 25.37 17.06
C ARG A 108 22.15 24.16 17.69
N TYR A 109 20.83 24.06 17.51
CA TYR A 109 20.01 22.98 18.07
C TYR A 109 19.50 22.03 17.00
N ASN A 110 19.86 22.27 15.74
CA ASN A 110 19.44 21.48 14.61
C ASN A 110 20.59 20.56 14.24
N VAL A 111 20.33 19.27 14.11
CA VAL A 111 21.31 18.31 13.58
C VAL A 111 20.68 17.70 12.34
N ALA A 112 21.43 17.72 11.24
CA ALA A 112 20.99 17.12 9.99
C ALA A 112 21.87 15.92 9.68
N ASN A 113 21.24 14.81 9.33
CA ASN A 113 21.91 13.57 8.98
C ASN A 113 21.49 13.15 7.57
N LEU A 114 22.44 12.66 6.78
CA LEU A 114 22.21 12.02 5.50
C LEU A 114 22.68 10.58 5.59
N ASN A 115 21.78 9.62 5.36
CA ASN A 115 22.07 8.18 5.47
C ASN A 115 22.73 7.77 6.81
N GLY A 116 22.34 8.45 7.90
CA GLY A 116 22.87 8.20 9.25
C GLY A 116 24.19 8.90 9.55
N MET A 117 24.77 9.65 8.61
CA MET A 117 25.98 10.45 8.81
C MET A 117 25.62 11.92 9.03
N PRO A 118 26.24 12.62 9.99
CA PRO A 118 26.02 14.04 10.18
C PRO A 118 26.55 14.84 8.99
N ILE A 119 25.72 15.75 8.48
CA ILE A 119 26.12 16.75 7.48
C ILE A 119 26.44 18.07 8.18
N SER A 120 27.58 18.66 7.85
CA SER A 120 28.05 19.91 8.47
C SER A 120 27.21 21.11 8.06
N SER A 121 27.14 22.10 8.96
CA SER A 121 26.54 23.40 8.66
C SER A 121 27.32 24.09 7.53
N PRO A 122 26.63 24.71 6.56
CA PRO A 122 27.27 25.54 5.54
C PRO A 122 27.84 26.85 6.10
N ASP A 123 27.46 27.26 7.32
CA ASP A 123 28.00 28.43 8.01
C ASP A 123 29.18 28.00 8.92
N PRO A 124 30.43 28.39 8.61
CA PRO A 124 31.63 27.98 9.36
C PRO A 124 31.69 28.58 10.79
N THR A 125 30.90 29.61 11.08
CA THR A 125 30.81 30.21 12.42
C THR A 125 29.79 29.51 13.32
N LYS A 126 28.92 28.68 12.74
CA LYS A 126 27.90 27.91 13.46
C LYS A 126 28.29 26.44 13.49
N LYS A 127 28.74 25.99 14.66
CA LYS A 127 28.93 24.56 14.92
C LYS A 127 27.57 23.90 15.18
N LEU A 128 27.35 22.76 14.54
CA LEU A 128 26.31 21.79 14.90
C LEU A 128 26.75 21.03 16.17
#